data_AF-L7IS85-F1
#
_entry.id   AF-L7IS85-F1
#
_cell.length_a   1.000
_cell.length_b   1.000
_cell.length_c   1.000
_cell.angle_alpha   90.00
_cell.angle_beta   90.00
_cell.angle_gamma   90.00
#
_symmetry.space_group_name_H-M   'P 1'
#
loop_
_entity.id
_entity.type
_entity.pdbx_description
1 polymer ?
#
loop_
_entity_poly.entity_id
_entity_poly.type
_entity_poly.pdbx_seq_one_letter_code
_entity_poly.pdbx_strand_id
1 'polypeptide(L)'
;MRGSAFTLALLSSLFSATAAANSAPKWLYFATESNLDTIKSQQGIQQGAIFSADWGTLDTKFQGRQNGFIYYVRTEGIETRFAIKSSSKKQWKSIEPIPYGNLISYDAYWSRGHQHGHYQIQ
;
A
#
# COMPACT_ATOMS: atom_id res chain seq x y z
N MET A 1 16.59 56.27 20.62
CA MET A 1 16.53 54.93 21.24
C MET A 1 15.80 54.01 20.28
N ARG A 2 16.43 52.89 19.91
CA ARG A 2 15.91 51.88 18.99
C ARG A 2 14.78 51.12 19.67
N GLY A 3 13.67 50.91 18.95
CA GLY A 3 12.57 50.05 19.40
C GLY A 3 12.02 49.27 18.22
N SER A 4 12.69 48.17 17.89
CA SER A 4 12.18 47.15 16.98
C SER A 4 10.97 46.44 17.61
N ALA A 5 9.86 46.39 16.89
CA ALA A 5 8.87 45.33 16.98
C ALA A 5 8.34 45.12 15.56
N PHE A 6 9.14 44.48 14.70
CA PHE A 6 9.00 43.06 14.36
C PHE A 6 7.54 42.67 14.07
N THR A 7 7.15 42.95 12.83
CA THR A 7 5.95 42.45 12.15
C THR A 7 5.93 40.92 12.17
N LEU A 8 5.26 40.30 13.13
CA LEU A 8 4.86 38.89 13.07
C LEU A 8 3.46 38.80 12.45
N ALA A 9 3.40 39.03 11.14
CA ALA A 9 2.23 38.73 10.32
C ALA A 9 2.70 37.99 9.06
N LEU A 10 3.29 36.80 9.24
CA LEU A 10 3.71 36.00 8.09
C LEU A 10 3.84 34.51 8.41
N LEU A 11 2.77 33.83 8.84
CA LEU A 11 2.81 32.35 8.91
C LEU A 11 1.46 31.61 8.85
N SER A 12 0.37 32.27 8.44
CA SER A 12 -0.93 31.60 8.26
C SER A 12 -1.28 31.23 6.81
N SER A 13 -0.39 31.50 5.84
CA SER A 13 -0.70 31.32 4.40
C SER A 13 0.15 30.28 3.66
N LEU A 14 0.86 29.37 4.34
CA LEU A 14 1.74 28.39 3.68
C LEU A 14 1.28 26.93 3.74
N PHE A 15 0.10 26.62 4.28
CA PHE A 15 -0.40 25.24 4.31
C PHE A 15 -1.69 25.09 3.50
N SER A 16 -1.61 25.33 2.19
CA SER A 16 -2.56 24.77 1.22
C SER A 16 -1.91 24.69 -0.17
N ALA A 17 -0.99 23.76 -0.34
CA ALA A 17 -0.67 23.13 -1.63
C ALA A 17 0.45 22.08 -1.47
N THR A 18 0.10 20.81 -1.19
CA THR A 18 0.76 19.56 -1.68
C THR A 18 0.31 18.27 -0.96
N ALA A 19 -0.76 18.28 -0.17
CA ALA A 19 -1.31 17.05 0.40
C ALA A 19 -1.92 16.07 -0.65
N ALA A 20 -2.11 16.50 -1.90
CA ALA A 20 -2.72 15.72 -2.97
C ALA A 20 -1.74 14.83 -3.77
N ALA A 21 -0.42 14.95 -3.56
CA ALA A 21 0.58 14.23 -4.36
C ALA A 21 1.29 13.08 -3.62
N ASN A 22 0.98 12.84 -2.34
CA ASN A 22 1.72 11.89 -1.50
C ASN A 22 0.85 10.90 -0.70
N SER A 23 -0.47 10.85 -0.92
CA SER A 23 -1.32 9.83 -0.30
C SER A 23 -1.26 8.50 -1.05
N ALA A 24 -1.46 7.39 -0.35
CA ALA A 24 -1.65 6.10 -1.01
C ALA A 24 -2.87 6.18 -1.94
N PRO A 25 -2.79 5.64 -3.17
CA PRO A 25 -3.96 5.53 -4.04
C PRO A 25 -4.98 4.61 -3.39
N LYS A 26 -6.27 4.77 -3.72
CA LYS A 26 -7.41 4.02 -3.15
C LYS A 26 -7.26 2.49 -3.17
N TRP A 27 -6.41 2.00 -4.08
CA TRP A 27 -6.16 0.59 -4.31
C TRP A 27 -4.67 0.34 -4.45
N LEU A 28 -4.19 -0.67 -3.75
CA LEU A 28 -2.82 -1.14 -3.82
C LEU A 28 -2.79 -2.67 -3.91
N TYR A 29 -1.68 -3.19 -4.44
CA TYR A 29 -1.43 -4.61 -4.57
C TYR A 29 -0.32 -5.04 -3.63
N PHE A 30 -0.53 -6.17 -2.95
CA PHE A 30 0.43 -6.76 -2.03
C PHE A 30 0.80 -8.18 -2.46
N ALA A 31 2.08 -8.38 -2.74
CA ALA A 31 2.64 -9.65 -3.15
C ALA A 31 3.27 -10.38 -1.96
N THR A 32 2.91 -11.65 -1.77
CA THR A 32 3.46 -12.49 -0.69
C THR A 32 3.36 -13.98 -1.00
N GLU A 33 4.11 -14.81 -0.28
CA GLU A 33 3.96 -16.26 -0.28
C GLU A 33 2.88 -16.73 0.73
N SER A 34 2.43 -15.84 1.63
CA SER A 34 1.41 -16.15 2.63
C SER A 34 0.00 -16.21 2.03
N ASN A 35 -0.69 -17.32 2.26
CA ASN A 35 -2.09 -17.51 1.85
C ASN A 35 -3.07 -16.73 2.74
N LEU A 36 -4.35 -16.72 2.34
CA LEU A 36 -5.39 -15.92 3.00
C LEU A 36 -5.59 -16.33 4.46
N ASP A 37 -5.55 -17.63 4.77
CA ASP A 37 -5.73 -18.15 6.13
C ASP A 37 -4.61 -17.67 7.07
N THR A 38 -3.38 -17.62 6.56
CA THR A 38 -2.24 -17.07 7.30
C THR A 38 -2.45 -15.60 7.61
N ILE A 39 -2.85 -14.80 6.61
CA ILE A 39 -3.11 -13.37 6.82
C ILE A 39 -4.30 -13.15 7.77
N LYS A 40 -5.34 -13.98 7.66
CA LYS A 40 -6.52 -13.93 8.55
C LYS A 40 -6.15 -14.22 10.00
N SER A 41 -5.36 -15.28 10.25
CA SER A 41 -4.92 -15.62 11.60
C SER A 41 -4.02 -14.55 12.23
N GLN A 42 -3.28 -13.82 11.39
CA GLN A 42 -2.48 -12.65 11.78
C GLN A 42 -3.31 -11.36 11.92
N GLN A 43 -4.63 -11.42 11.71
CA GLN A 43 -5.55 -10.28 11.69
C GLN A 43 -5.24 -9.22 10.61
N GLY A 44 -4.45 -9.57 9.60
CA GLY A 44 -4.09 -8.67 8.50
C GLY A 44 -2.62 -8.77 8.07
N ILE A 45 -2.17 -7.78 7.30
CA ILE A 45 -0.79 -7.68 6.83
C ILE A 45 0.03 -6.92 7.86
N GLN A 46 1.16 -7.50 8.25
CA GLN A 46 2.06 -6.90 9.23
C GLN A 46 2.69 -5.58 8.75
N GLN A 47 3.13 -4.77 9.70
CA GLN A 47 3.85 -3.52 9.43
C GLN A 47 5.12 -3.78 8.60
N GLY A 48 5.45 -2.84 7.71
CA GLY A 48 6.66 -2.86 6.91
C GLY A 48 6.52 -3.57 5.56
N ALA A 49 5.34 -4.13 5.28
CA ALA A 49 5.00 -4.70 3.98
C ALA A 49 5.08 -3.65 2.86
N ILE A 50 5.41 -4.11 1.65
CA ILE A 50 5.59 -3.25 0.48
C ILE A 50 4.45 -3.48 -0.49
N PHE A 51 3.81 -2.39 -0.87
CA PHE A 51 2.65 -2.35 -1.74
C PHE A 51 3.02 -1.65 -3.04
N SER A 52 2.35 -2.03 -4.13
CA SER A 52 2.53 -1.45 -5.46
C SER A 52 1.20 -0.96 -5.99
N ALA A 53 1.17 0.16 -6.72
CA ALA A 53 0.00 0.51 -7.54
C ALA A 53 0.05 -0.13 -8.94
N ASP A 54 1.17 -0.80 -9.28
CA ASP A 54 1.36 -1.50 -10.54
C ASP A 54 1.27 -3.01 -10.31
N TRP A 55 0.15 -3.60 -10.76
CA TRP A 55 -0.10 -5.04 -10.70
C TRP A 55 0.77 -5.81 -11.70
N GLY A 56 0.96 -5.30 -12.92
CA GLY A 56 1.69 -6.01 -13.99
C GLY A 56 3.15 -6.26 -13.63
N THR A 57 3.78 -5.31 -12.93
CA THR A 57 5.13 -5.50 -12.39
C THR A 57 5.20 -6.59 -11.30
N LEU A 58 4.15 -6.76 -10.50
CA LEU A 58 4.09 -7.84 -9.49
C LEU A 58 3.81 -9.19 -10.16
N ASP A 59 2.84 -9.23 -11.06
CA ASP A 59 2.45 -10.43 -11.82
C ASP A 59 3.64 -11.06 -12.56
N THR A 60 4.43 -10.25 -13.26
CA THR A 60 5.65 -10.70 -13.96
C THR A 60 6.67 -11.36 -13.01
N LYS A 61 6.72 -10.94 -11.73
CA LYS A 61 7.62 -11.56 -10.74
C LYS A 61 7.13 -12.94 -10.29
N PHE A 62 5.81 -13.15 -10.18
CA PHE A 62 5.23 -14.42 -9.72
C PHE A 62 5.04 -15.43 -10.86
N GLN A 63 4.82 -14.97 -12.09
CA GLN A 63 4.53 -15.83 -13.25
C GLN A 63 5.64 -16.80 -13.69
N GLY A 64 6.78 -16.91 -12.98
CA GLY A 64 7.88 -17.76 -13.44
C GLY A 64 8.62 -18.59 -12.41
N ARG A 65 8.40 -18.43 -11.09
CA ARG A 65 9.39 -18.96 -10.12
C ARG A 65 8.85 -19.50 -8.79
N GLN A 66 7.71 -19.02 -8.28
CA GLN A 66 7.30 -19.33 -6.90
C GLN A 66 5.78 -19.41 -6.77
N ASN A 67 5.32 -20.26 -5.84
CA ASN A 67 3.93 -20.23 -5.38
C ASN A 67 3.72 -18.93 -4.62
N GLY A 68 2.63 -18.22 -4.89
CA GLY A 68 2.39 -16.94 -4.24
C GLY A 68 1.02 -16.35 -4.49
N PHE A 69 0.78 -15.23 -3.85
CA PHE A 69 -0.50 -14.54 -3.79
C PHE A 69 -0.29 -13.05 -4.03
N ILE A 70 -1.14 -12.47 -4.86
CA ILE A 70 -1.23 -11.01 -5.03
C ILE A 70 -2.59 -10.57 -4.50
N TYR A 71 -2.60 -9.85 -3.38
CA TYR A 71 -3.80 -9.32 -2.76
C TYR A 71 -4.14 -7.93 -3.26
N TYR A 72 -5.43 -7.69 -3.45
CA TYR A 72 -6.02 -6.40 -3.77
C TYR A 72 -6.44 -5.74 -2.46
N VAL A 73 -5.85 -4.59 -2.16
CA VAL A 73 -5.98 -3.91 -0.88
C VAL A 73 -6.66 -2.57 -1.09
N ARG A 74 -7.83 -2.39 -0.46
CA ARG A 74 -8.50 -1.09 -0.37
C ARG A 74 -7.79 -0.25 0.68
N THR A 75 -7.29 0.92 0.29
CA THR A 75 -6.60 1.84 1.21
C THR A 75 -7.49 2.98 1.69
N GLU A 76 -8.68 3.13 1.10
CA GLU A 76 -9.63 4.18 1.49
C GLU A 76 -9.96 4.09 2.99
N GLY A 77 -9.75 5.20 3.71
CA GLY A 77 -9.92 5.29 5.16
C GLY A 77 -8.74 4.79 6.01
N ILE A 78 -7.67 4.27 5.38
CA ILE A 78 -6.43 3.85 6.03
C ILE A 78 -5.17 4.40 5.33
N GLU A 79 -5.31 5.45 4.52
CA GLU A 79 -4.22 6.01 3.71
C GLU A 79 -3.03 6.47 4.55
N THR A 80 -3.29 6.92 5.78
CA THR A 80 -2.28 7.34 6.77
C THR A 80 -1.39 6.20 7.25
N ARG A 81 -1.78 4.93 7.03
CA ARG A 81 -0.98 3.74 7.38
C ARG A 81 0.12 3.45 6.38
N PHE A 82 0.26 4.27 5.33
CA PHE A 82 1.22 4.07 4.26
C PHE A 82 2.18 5.26 4.14
N ALA A 83 3.45 4.95 3.94
CA ALA A 83 4.46 5.92 3.54
C ALA A 83 4.97 5.59 2.13
N ILE A 84 5.27 6.61 1.33
CA ILE A 84 5.91 6.40 0.03
C ILE A 84 7.27 5.75 0.24
N LYS A 85 7.47 4.59 -0.38
CA LYS A 85 8.78 3.92 -0.43
C LYS A 85 9.56 4.35 -1.67
N SER A 86 8.89 4.43 -2.81
CA SER A 86 9.49 4.84 -4.08
C SER A 86 8.42 5.36 -5.02
N SER A 87 8.41 6.67 -5.27
CA SER A 87 7.48 7.29 -6.21
C SER A 87 7.70 6.79 -7.63
N SER A 88 8.96 6.60 -8.05
CA SER A 88 9.30 6.14 -9.40
C SER A 88 8.82 4.71 -9.67
N LYS A 89 8.86 3.84 -8.67
CA LYS A 89 8.33 2.47 -8.76
C LYS A 89 6.86 2.37 -8.35
N LYS A 90 6.22 3.49 -7.98
CA LYS A 90 4.87 3.53 -7.41
C LYS A 90 4.70 2.52 -6.28
N GLN A 91 5.56 2.63 -5.27
CA GLN A 91 5.57 1.73 -4.11
C GLN A 91 5.37 2.48 -2.80
N TRP A 92 4.63 1.83 -1.90
CA TRP A 92 4.36 2.29 -0.55
C TRP A 92 4.79 1.22 0.45
N LYS A 93 5.25 1.64 1.63
CA LYS A 93 5.54 0.78 2.77
C LYS A 93 4.46 1.00 3.82
N SER A 94 3.90 -0.06 4.38
CA SER A 94 3.02 0.09 5.54
C SER A 94 3.84 0.51 6.76
N ILE A 95 3.40 1.59 7.42
CA ILE A 95 3.96 2.06 8.69
C ILE A 95 3.14 1.60 9.89
N GLU A 96 1.95 1.04 9.65
CA GLU A 96 1.11 0.32 10.61
C GLU A 96 0.62 -1.00 10.00
N PRO A 97 0.10 -1.95 10.80
CA PRO A 97 -0.57 -3.13 10.26
C PRO A 97 -1.77 -2.77 9.38
N ILE A 98 -1.99 -3.53 8.30
CA ILE A 98 -3.15 -3.36 7.42
C ILE A 98 -4.21 -4.38 7.84
N PRO A 99 -5.43 -3.95 8.23
CA PRO A 99 -6.47 -4.87 8.69
C PRO A 99 -6.89 -5.87 7.62
N TYR A 100 -7.27 -7.07 8.04
CA TYR A 100 -7.78 -8.10 7.12
C TYR A 100 -8.98 -7.61 6.29
N GLY A 101 -9.89 -6.82 6.87
CA GLY A 101 -11.08 -6.30 6.18
C GLY A 101 -10.78 -5.35 5.01
N ASN A 102 -9.53 -4.92 4.84
CA ASN A 102 -9.11 -4.12 3.69
C ASN A 102 -8.66 -4.97 2.49
N LEU A 103 -8.58 -6.29 2.63
CA LEU A 103 -8.30 -7.23 1.54
C LEU A 103 -9.61 -7.55 0.82
N ILE A 104 -9.68 -7.27 -0.48
CA ILE A 104 -10.92 -7.44 -1.26
C ILE A 104 -10.91 -8.71 -2.10
N SER A 105 -9.77 -9.03 -2.67
CA SER A 105 -9.58 -10.21 -3.52
C SER A 105 -8.11 -10.58 -3.57
N TYR A 106 -7.81 -11.74 -4.14
CA TYR A 106 -6.43 -12.12 -4.43
C TYR A 106 -6.34 -13.00 -5.67
N ASP A 107 -5.18 -12.93 -6.30
CA ASP A 107 -4.76 -13.84 -7.36
C ASP A 107 -3.77 -14.85 -6.76
N ALA A 108 -3.99 -16.13 -7.01
CA ALA A 108 -3.09 -17.21 -6.59
C ALA A 108 -2.30 -17.77 -7.78
N TYR A 109 -1.02 -18.06 -7.53
CA TYR A 109 -0.06 -18.58 -8.50
C TYR A 109 0.52 -19.90 -7.99
N TRP A 110 0.51 -20.95 -8.84
CA TRP A 110 1.09 -22.25 -8.52
C TRP A 110 2.09 -22.72 -9.58
N SER A 111 3.24 -23.24 -9.13
CA SER A 111 4.40 -23.57 -9.97
C SER A 111 4.24 -24.81 -10.85
N ARG A 112 3.14 -25.55 -10.74
CA ARG A 112 2.86 -26.74 -11.58
C ARG A 112 1.59 -26.52 -12.40
N GLY A 113 1.74 -25.96 -13.60
CA GLY A 113 0.69 -25.96 -14.63
C GLY A 113 -0.07 -24.66 -14.87
N HIS A 114 0.52 -23.48 -14.60
CA HIS A 114 -0.01 -22.16 -14.99
C HIS A 114 -1.50 -21.95 -14.65
N GLN A 115 -1.92 -22.34 -13.45
CA GLN A 115 -3.27 -22.00 -12.99
C GLN A 115 -3.20 -20.67 -12.25
N HIS A 116 -3.88 -19.68 -12.81
CA HIS A 116 -4.18 -18.39 -12.20
C HIS A 116 -5.63 -18.45 -11.75
N GLY A 117 -5.86 -18.25 -10.45
CA GLY A 117 -7.20 -18.18 -9.89
C GLY A 117 -7.41 -16.82 -9.23
N HIS A 118 -8.47 -16.13 -9.63
CA HIS A 118 -8.94 -14.92 -8.96
C HIS A 118 -10.01 -15.28 -7.93
N TYR A 119 -9.83 -14.85 -6.69
CA TYR A 119 -10.71 -15.16 -5.58
C TYR A 119 -11.17 -13.90 -4.87
N GLN A 120 -12.48 -13.76 -4.65
CA GLN A 120 -13.04 -12.70 -3.82
C GLN A 120 -13.00 -13.10 -2.35
N ILE A 121 -12.73 -12.12 -1.48
CA ILE A 121 -12.76 -12.28 -0.03
C ILE A 121 -14.11 -11.75 0.46
N GLN A 122 -14.90 -12.61 1.10
CA GLN A 122 -16.21 -12.28 1.69
C GLN A 122 -16.06 -11.85 3.15
#